data_AF-A0AAW2D2Q4-F1
#
_entry.id   AF-A0AAW2D2Q4-F1
#
_cell.length_a   1.000
_cell.length_b   1.000
_cell.length_c   1.000
_cell.angle_alpha   90.00
_cell.angle_beta   90.00
_cell.angle_gamma   90.00
#
_symmetry.space_group_name_H-M   'P 1'
#
loop_
_entity.id
_entity.type
_entity.pdbx_description
1 polymer ?
#
loop_
_entity_poly.entity_id
_entity_poly.type
_entity_poly.pdbx_seq_one_letter_code
_entity_poly.pdbx_strand_id
1 'polypeptide(L)'
;MAKSYQIQIQIKQRKPGGWKAMPFILGNETFERISMASFGLLANFMVYLTRELHMNQVSAANIINLWAGVSNFAPLLGAFISDSYVGRFRTIAFGSFALFLGMLTVTLTDWLPELHPPQCTKQMQKLGQCIGPTKAQLGILIMGLGFLSVGSGGVTPCSIPFGVDQFDPTSDEGRKGINSFFNWYYTTFTVIMLFTQTVVVYIQDSVSWVIGFGMPTLCMLFSIILFFIGTKIYVHVKPEGSPLSGIFQVLSVAYKKRGIKLLPVAYNKSCVIITQDLLSCVIITYKNEM
;
A
#
# COMPACT_ATOMS: atom_id res chain seq x y z
N MET A 1 6.21 -18.11 -45.10
CA MET A 1 5.34 -17.54 -44.03
C MET A 1 5.93 -17.62 -42.61
N ALA A 2 7.00 -18.40 -42.33
CA ALA A 2 7.60 -18.50 -40.99
C ALA A 2 8.49 -17.30 -40.57
N LYS A 3 8.86 -16.40 -41.49
CA LYS A 3 9.73 -15.24 -41.19
C LYS A 3 9.00 -14.02 -40.60
N SER A 4 7.67 -13.92 -40.76
CA SER A 4 6.91 -12.76 -40.28
C SER A 4 6.46 -12.87 -38.81
N TYR A 5 6.51 -14.08 -38.22
CA TYR A 5 6.15 -14.30 -36.80
C TYR A 5 7.27 -13.96 -35.82
N GLN A 6 8.53 -13.87 -36.29
CA GLN A 6 9.69 -13.53 -35.47
C GLN A 6 9.88 -12.00 -35.31
N ILE A 7 9.04 -11.18 -35.97
CA ILE A 7 9.24 -9.73 -36.09
C ILE A 7 8.58 -8.91 -34.96
N GLN A 8 7.76 -9.51 -34.08
CA GLN A 8 7.01 -8.76 -33.04
C GLN A 8 7.34 -9.06 -31.57
N ILE A 9 8.35 -9.87 -31.25
CA ILE A 9 8.81 -10.05 -29.85
C ILE A 9 10.32 -9.81 -29.70
N GLN A 10 10.84 -8.83 -30.45
CA GLN A 10 11.97 -8.05 -29.98
C GLN A 10 11.41 -6.89 -29.13
N ILE A 11 10.70 -7.22 -28.04
CA ILE A 11 10.63 -6.28 -26.93
C ILE A 11 12.10 -6.08 -26.58
N LYS A 12 12.61 -4.88 -26.80
CA LYS A 12 13.92 -4.45 -26.32
C LYS A 12 13.88 -4.62 -24.81
N GLN A 13 14.19 -5.84 -24.35
CA GLN A 13 14.27 -6.25 -22.96
C GLN A 13 15.32 -5.32 -22.37
N ARG A 14 14.88 -4.24 -21.73
CA ARG A 14 15.79 -3.43 -20.92
C ARG A 14 16.37 -4.42 -19.92
N LYS A 15 17.69 -4.45 -19.81
CA LYS A 15 18.37 -5.32 -18.86
C LYS A 15 17.68 -5.18 -17.49
N PRO A 16 17.26 -6.30 -16.87
CA PRO A 16 16.61 -6.25 -15.57
C PRO A 16 17.46 -5.43 -14.60
N GLY A 17 16.83 -4.51 -13.86
CA GLY A 17 17.51 -3.70 -12.84
C GLY A 17 18.18 -4.59 -11.79
N GLY A 18 17.61 -5.77 -11.56
CA GLY A 18 18.14 -6.84 -10.74
C GLY A 18 18.52 -6.36 -9.35
N TRP A 19 19.59 -6.93 -8.82
CA TRP A 19 20.11 -6.61 -7.48
C TRP A 19 20.56 -5.15 -7.28
N LYS A 20 20.74 -4.36 -8.35
CA LYS A 20 21.12 -2.94 -8.24
C LYS A 20 19.96 -2.04 -7.84
N ALA A 21 18.73 -2.39 -8.24
CA ALA A 21 17.51 -1.67 -7.86
C ALA A 21 17.06 -2.00 -6.43
N MET A 22 17.44 -3.19 -5.96
CA MET A 22 16.96 -3.81 -4.72
C MET A 22 17.15 -2.94 -3.46
N PRO A 23 18.32 -2.34 -3.18
CA PRO A 23 18.53 -1.54 -1.97
C PRO A 23 17.62 -0.31 -1.92
N PHE A 24 17.33 0.30 -3.07
CA PHE A 24 16.48 1.49 -3.13
C PHE A 24 14.99 1.15 -2.93
N ILE A 25 14.54 0.02 -3.47
CA ILE A 25 13.16 -0.44 -3.33
C ILE A 25 12.91 -0.95 -1.91
N LEU A 26 13.75 -1.88 -1.42
CA LEU A 26 13.63 -2.42 -0.05
C LEU A 26 13.87 -1.35 1.00
N GLY A 27 14.81 -0.44 0.77
CA GLY A 27 15.04 0.70 1.66
C GLY A 27 13.79 1.56 1.76
N ASN A 28 13.17 1.88 0.62
CA ASN A 28 11.97 2.71 0.64
C ASN A 28 10.79 2.06 1.35
N GLU A 29 10.60 0.77 1.12
CA GLU A 29 9.59 -0.01 1.80
C GLU A 29 9.88 -0.15 3.29
N THR A 30 11.13 -0.39 3.67
CA THR A 30 11.56 -0.46 5.08
C THR A 30 11.17 0.79 5.84
N PHE A 31 11.47 1.97 5.30
CA PHE A 31 11.13 3.23 5.95
C PHE A 31 9.62 3.49 5.97
N GLU A 32 8.88 3.09 4.94
CA GLU A 32 7.41 3.11 4.95
C GLU A 32 6.85 2.24 6.08
N ARG A 33 7.38 1.03 6.26
CA ARG A 33 6.92 0.10 7.32
C ARG A 33 7.26 0.60 8.71
N ILE A 34 8.48 1.10 8.94
CA ILE A 34 8.87 1.74 10.22
C ILE A 34 7.90 2.89 10.51
N SER A 35 7.70 3.75 9.52
CA SER A 35 6.81 4.90 9.61
C SER A 35 5.39 4.47 9.96
N MET A 36 4.76 3.62 9.15
CA MET A 36 3.41 3.14 9.40
C MET A 36 3.30 2.48 10.76
N ALA A 37 4.23 1.60 11.15
CA ALA A 37 4.20 0.97 12.48
C ALA A 37 4.33 1.99 13.63
N SER A 38 5.12 3.06 13.46
CA SER A 38 5.25 4.13 14.46
C SER A 38 3.93 4.88 14.70
N PHE A 39 3.12 5.06 13.66
CA PHE A 39 1.82 5.77 13.75
C PHE A 39 0.62 4.81 13.87
N GLY A 40 0.78 3.55 13.48
CA GLY A 40 -0.30 2.61 13.19
C GLY A 40 -0.40 1.41 14.12
N LEU A 41 0.53 1.27 15.05
CA LEU A 41 0.36 0.33 16.15
C LEU A 41 -0.77 0.83 17.06
N LEU A 42 -1.90 0.12 17.00
CA LEU A 42 -3.14 0.41 17.72
C LEU A 42 -2.89 0.70 19.20
N ALA A 43 -1.97 -0.04 19.82
CA ALA A 43 -1.63 0.12 21.23
C ALA A 43 -0.93 1.46 21.53
N ASN A 44 0.11 1.82 20.78
CA ASN A 44 0.87 3.03 21.08
C ASN A 44 0.10 4.29 20.67
N PHE A 45 -0.58 4.25 19.53
CA PHE A 45 -1.41 5.39 19.12
C PHE A 45 -2.62 5.59 20.04
N MET A 46 -3.17 4.52 20.65
CA MET A 46 -4.19 4.66 21.71
C MET A 46 -3.64 5.38 22.94
N VAL A 47 -2.39 5.08 23.34
CA VAL A 47 -1.72 5.80 24.42
C VAL A 47 -1.56 7.27 24.07
N TYR A 48 -1.15 7.60 22.84
CA TYR A 48 -1.08 9.00 22.37
C TYR A 48 -2.43 9.72 22.47
N LEU A 49 -3.51 9.16 21.91
CA LEU A 49 -4.83 9.80 21.91
C LEU A 49 -5.38 10.02 23.33
N THR A 50 -5.09 9.11 24.26
CA THR A 50 -5.64 9.15 25.62
C THR A 50 -4.78 9.95 26.59
N ARG A 51 -3.44 9.89 26.46
CA ARG A 51 -2.51 10.60 27.35
C ARG A 51 -2.21 12.01 26.87
N GLU A 52 -1.94 12.20 25.58
CA GLU A 52 -1.53 13.51 25.05
C GLU A 52 -2.71 14.34 24.58
N LEU A 53 -3.68 13.73 23.90
CA LEU A 53 -4.89 14.43 23.45
C LEU A 53 -6.03 14.40 24.47
N HIS A 54 -5.83 13.77 25.64
CA HIS A 54 -6.82 13.66 26.72
C HIS A 54 -8.19 13.13 26.27
N MET A 55 -8.23 12.27 25.25
CA MET A 55 -9.49 11.72 24.75
C MET A 55 -9.98 10.57 25.62
N ASN A 56 -11.32 10.39 25.67
CA ASN A 56 -11.90 9.20 26.25
C ASN A 56 -11.50 7.96 25.43
N GLN A 57 -11.19 6.86 26.11
CA GLN A 57 -10.79 5.58 25.52
C GLN A 57 -11.79 5.09 24.46
N VAL A 58 -13.10 5.27 24.68
CA VAL A 58 -14.14 4.86 23.72
C VAL A 58 -14.04 5.64 22.40
N SER A 59 -13.87 6.97 22.48
CA SER A 59 -13.72 7.82 21.30
C SER A 59 -12.41 7.56 20.57
N ALA A 60 -11.32 7.38 21.31
CA ALA A 60 -10.01 7.03 20.76
C ALA A 60 -10.05 5.67 20.02
N ALA A 61 -10.65 4.65 20.63
CA ALA A 61 -10.82 3.33 20.02
C ALA A 61 -11.65 3.40 18.73
N ASN A 62 -12.71 4.20 18.70
CA ASN A 62 -13.51 4.38 17.48
C ASN A 62 -12.69 5.00 16.33
N ILE A 63 -11.90 6.04 16.60
CA ILE A 63 -11.03 6.66 15.58
C ILE A 63 -10.01 5.65 15.06
N ILE A 64 -9.35 4.94 15.97
CA ILE A 64 -8.35 3.93 15.64
C ILE A 64 -8.94 2.79 14.79
N ASN A 65 -10.10 2.26 15.18
CA ASN A 65 -10.75 1.17 14.45
C ASN A 65 -11.26 1.61 13.08
N LEU A 66 -11.82 2.83 12.98
CA LEU A 66 -12.22 3.39 11.68
C LEU A 66 -11.02 3.59 10.76
N TRP A 67 -9.94 4.17 11.29
CA TRP A 67 -8.72 4.37 10.52
C TRP A 67 -8.08 3.05 10.09
N ALA A 68 -8.04 2.04 10.97
CA ALA A 68 -7.56 0.70 10.66
C ALA A 68 -8.45 0.05 9.57
N GLY A 69 -9.77 0.21 9.66
CA GLY A 69 -10.70 -0.26 8.63
C GLY A 69 -10.39 0.35 7.27
N VAL A 70 -10.34 1.69 7.19
CA VAL A 70 -10.02 2.42 5.94
C VAL A 70 -8.66 2.00 5.39
N SER A 71 -7.64 1.88 6.25
CA SER A 71 -6.27 1.52 5.84
C SER A 71 -6.16 0.08 5.33
N ASN A 72 -7.02 -0.84 5.76
CA ASN A 72 -7.07 -2.21 5.21
C ASN A 72 -7.78 -2.29 3.85
N PHE A 73 -8.73 -1.38 3.58
CA PHE A 73 -9.40 -1.32 2.27
C PHE A 73 -8.63 -0.50 1.23
N ALA A 74 -7.85 0.50 1.65
CA ALA A 74 -7.11 1.38 0.76
C ALA A 74 -6.17 0.64 -0.23
N PRO A 75 -5.45 -0.44 0.15
CA PRO A 75 -4.64 -1.24 -0.79
C PRO A 75 -5.42 -1.80 -1.97
N LEU A 76 -6.69 -2.16 -1.77
CA LEU A 76 -7.52 -2.71 -2.85
C LEU A 76 -7.75 -1.65 -3.95
N LEU A 77 -8.01 -0.41 -3.54
CA LEU A 77 -8.15 0.73 -4.45
C LEU A 77 -6.81 1.11 -5.08
N GLY A 78 -5.73 1.13 -4.30
CA GLY A 78 -4.39 1.45 -4.78
C GLY A 78 -3.92 0.46 -5.86
N ALA A 79 -4.11 -0.84 -5.64
CA ALA A 79 -3.81 -1.89 -6.60
C ALA A 79 -4.62 -1.74 -7.89
N PHE A 80 -5.93 -1.47 -7.77
CA PHE A 80 -6.78 -1.24 -8.93
C PHE A 80 -6.28 -0.08 -9.81
N ILE A 81 -5.90 1.04 -9.17
CA ILE A 81 -5.39 2.24 -9.85
C ILE A 81 -4.01 1.98 -10.48
N SER A 82 -3.11 1.29 -9.78
CA SER A 82 -1.78 0.97 -10.30
C SER A 82 -1.85 0.08 -11.52
N ASP A 83 -2.70 -0.96 -11.47
CA ASP A 83 -2.74 -1.98 -12.50
C ASP A 83 -3.54 -1.54 -13.72
N SER A 84 -4.50 -0.63 -13.57
CA SER A 84 -5.37 -0.19 -14.66
C SER A 84 -4.93 1.10 -15.36
N TYR A 85 -4.33 2.05 -14.64
CA TYR A 85 -4.14 3.42 -15.18
C TYR A 85 -2.72 3.96 -15.01
N VAL A 86 -2.17 3.92 -13.80
CA VAL A 86 -1.03 4.77 -13.42
C VAL A 86 0.30 4.05 -13.52
N GLY A 87 0.33 2.74 -13.26
CA GLY A 87 1.54 1.93 -13.15
C GLY A 87 2.14 1.95 -11.75
N ARG A 88 2.77 0.84 -11.37
CA ARG A 88 3.26 0.56 -10.01
C ARG A 88 4.21 1.62 -9.48
N PHE A 89 5.21 2.03 -10.27
CA PHE A 89 6.19 3.04 -9.85
C PHE A 89 5.54 4.38 -9.47
N ARG A 90 4.62 4.88 -10.31
CA ARG A 90 3.96 6.17 -10.09
C ARG A 90 3.00 6.11 -8.91
N THR A 91 2.31 4.99 -8.71
CA THR A 91 1.46 4.78 -7.52
C THR A 91 2.29 4.75 -6.25
N ILE A 92 3.44 4.07 -6.23
CA ILE A 92 4.37 4.09 -5.09
C ILE A 92 4.85 5.52 -4.83
N ALA A 93 5.30 6.24 -5.86
CA ALA A 93 5.77 7.61 -5.70
C ALA A 93 4.70 8.54 -5.09
N PHE A 94 3.47 8.50 -5.63
CA PHE A 94 2.36 9.31 -5.11
C PHE A 94 1.96 8.90 -3.69
N GLY A 95 1.94 7.59 -3.42
CA GLY A 95 1.66 7.04 -2.10
C GLY A 95 2.72 7.45 -1.07
N SER A 96 4.00 7.42 -1.44
CA SER A 96 5.10 7.84 -0.56
C SER A 96 5.02 9.32 -0.19
N PHE A 97 4.66 10.21 -1.13
CA PHE A 97 4.41 11.62 -0.82
C PHE A 97 3.19 11.82 0.06
N ALA A 98 2.07 11.13 -0.22
CA ALA A 98 0.87 11.20 0.61
C ALA A 98 1.16 10.73 2.06
N LEU A 99 1.93 9.66 2.21
CA LEU A 99 2.36 9.16 3.51
C LEU A 99 3.22 10.19 4.25
N PHE A 100 4.20 10.80 3.57
CA PHE A 100 5.03 11.85 4.17
C PHE A 100 4.20 13.05 4.63
N LEU A 101 3.24 13.51 3.83
CA LEU A 101 2.33 14.59 4.23
C LEU A 101 1.46 14.21 5.43
N GLY A 102 0.97 12.96 5.48
CA GLY A 102 0.22 12.44 6.61
C GLY A 102 1.05 12.45 7.90
N MET A 103 2.27 11.92 7.84
CA MET A 103 3.19 11.91 8.97
C MET A 103 3.62 13.30 9.42
N LEU A 104 3.89 14.19 8.46
CA LEU A 104 4.23 15.58 8.75
C LEU A 104 3.07 16.26 9.48
N THR A 105 1.82 16.04 9.05
CA THR A 105 0.63 16.60 9.69
C THR A 105 0.47 16.10 11.13
N VAL A 106 0.64 14.79 11.37
CA VAL A 106 0.55 14.23 12.73
C VAL A 106 1.69 14.74 13.60
N THR A 107 2.91 14.80 13.08
CA THR A 107 4.08 15.32 13.80
C THR A 107 3.91 16.80 14.16
N LEU A 108 3.38 17.60 13.23
CA LEU A 108 3.09 19.03 13.48
C LEU A 108 2.00 19.22 14.53
N THR A 109 1.06 18.28 14.65
CA THR A 109 0.00 18.33 15.67
C THR A 109 0.59 18.27 17.08
N ASP A 110 1.69 17.52 17.26
CA ASP A 110 2.37 17.37 18.55
C ASP A 110 3.50 18.40 18.75
N TRP A 111 4.13 18.86 17.66
CA TRP A 111 5.18 19.88 17.72
C TRP A 111 4.63 21.28 18.01
N LEU A 112 3.51 21.66 17.38
CA LEU A 112 2.98 23.02 17.49
C LEU A 112 2.00 23.12 18.68
N PRO A 113 2.28 23.97 19.68
CA PRO A 113 1.44 24.08 20.88
C PRO A 113 0.03 24.62 20.60
N GLU A 114 -0.21 25.23 19.43
CA GLU A 114 -1.54 25.67 18.99
C GLU A 114 -2.42 24.52 18.48
N LEU A 115 -1.79 23.44 17.97
CA LEU A 115 -2.46 22.25 17.44
C LEU A 115 -2.66 21.16 18.49
N HIS A 116 -2.11 21.36 19.69
CA HIS A 116 -2.17 20.44 20.82
C HIS A 116 -3.00 21.03 21.96
N PRO A 117 -3.85 20.26 22.67
CA PRO A 117 -4.43 20.72 23.93
C PRO A 117 -3.36 21.11 24.96
N PRO A 118 -3.67 22.02 25.89
CA PRO A 118 -2.72 22.45 26.90
C PRO A 118 -2.25 21.29 27.77
N GLN A 119 -0.99 21.32 28.19
CA GLN A 119 -0.41 20.25 29.00
C GLN A 119 -1.20 20.05 30.29
N CYS A 120 -1.63 18.81 30.53
CA CYS A 120 -2.35 18.46 31.74
C CYS A 120 -1.37 17.95 32.80
N THR A 121 -1.48 18.47 34.02
CA THR A 121 -0.68 17.98 35.14
C THR A 121 -1.17 16.58 35.54
N LYS A 122 -0.27 15.67 35.94
CA LYS A 122 -0.62 14.29 36.37
C LYS A 122 -1.71 14.22 37.45
N GLN A 123 -1.83 15.25 38.30
CA GLN A 123 -2.93 15.37 39.27
C GLN A 123 -4.27 15.66 38.57
N MET A 124 -4.33 16.62 37.66
CA MET A 124 -5.56 16.98 36.91
C MET A 124 -6.03 15.83 36.01
N GLN A 125 -5.11 15.02 35.50
CA GLN A 125 -5.44 13.82 34.73
C GLN A 125 -6.10 12.74 35.59
N LYS A 126 -5.64 12.55 36.84
CA LYS A 126 -6.29 11.64 37.80
C LYS A 126 -7.66 12.16 38.26
N LEU A 127 -7.84 13.48 38.30
CA LEU A 127 -9.10 14.15 38.64
C LEU A 127 -10.07 14.26 37.46
N GLY A 128 -9.68 13.86 36.24
CA GLY A 128 -10.52 13.94 35.04
C GLY A 128 -10.79 15.38 34.56
N GLN A 129 -9.95 16.33 34.93
CA GLN A 129 -10.12 17.77 34.64
C GLN A 129 -9.30 18.26 33.43
N CYS A 130 -8.73 17.36 32.63
CA CYS A 130 -8.00 17.76 31.43
C CYS A 130 -8.95 18.23 30.33
N ILE A 131 -8.56 19.28 29.62
CA ILE A 131 -9.30 19.78 28.46
C ILE A 131 -8.97 18.90 27.26
N GLY A 132 -10.00 18.33 26.64
CA GLY A 132 -9.87 17.54 25.41
C GLY A 132 -9.55 18.39 24.17
N PRO A 133 -9.35 17.76 23.01
CA PRO A 133 -8.95 18.46 21.81
C PRO A 133 -10.12 19.25 21.23
N THR A 134 -9.84 20.40 20.64
CA THR A 134 -10.85 21.14 19.88
C THR A 134 -11.22 20.38 18.61
N LYS A 135 -12.40 20.68 18.04
CA LYS A 135 -12.84 20.06 16.77
C LYS A 135 -11.85 20.30 15.62
N ALA A 136 -11.19 21.45 15.60
CA ALA A 136 -10.20 21.79 14.58
C ALA A 136 -8.92 20.94 14.73
N GLN A 137 -8.39 20.82 15.94
CA GLN A 137 -7.22 19.97 16.25
C GLN A 137 -7.49 18.50 15.89
N LEU A 138 -8.68 18.01 16.25
CA LEU A 138 -9.11 16.65 15.89
C LEU A 138 -9.27 16.48 14.37
N GLY A 139 -9.80 17.49 13.67
CA GLY A 139 -9.95 17.46 12.21
C GLY A 139 -8.61 17.38 11.48
N ILE A 140 -7.59 18.11 11.96
CA ILE A 140 -6.23 18.08 11.42
C ILE A 140 -5.58 16.70 11.64
N LEU A 141 -5.76 16.12 12.83
CA LEU A 141 -5.29 14.77 13.12
C LEU A 141 -5.93 13.73 12.18
N ILE A 142 -7.27 13.78 12.02
CA ILE A 142 -8.00 12.87 11.12
C ILE A 142 -7.57 13.06 9.66
N MET A 143 -7.28 14.30 9.24
CA MET A 143 -6.74 14.58 7.91
C MET A 143 -5.37 13.92 7.72
N GLY A 144 -4.47 14.04 8.71
CA GLY A 144 -3.17 13.35 8.71
C GLY A 144 -3.32 11.84 8.62
N LEU A 145 -4.22 11.25 9.43
CA LEU A 145 -4.55 9.83 9.39
C LEU A 145 -5.10 9.40 8.01
N GLY A 146 -5.94 10.22 7.39
CA GLY A 146 -6.46 9.97 6.04
C GLY A 146 -5.35 9.93 4.98
N PHE A 147 -4.42 10.89 5.03
CA PHE A 147 -3.23 10.88 4.16
C PHE A 147 -2.36 9.64 4.38
N LEU A 148 -2.19 9.19 5.63
CA LEU A 148 -1.50 7.93 5.93
C LEU A 148 -2.18 6.72 5.29
N SER A 149 -3.51 6.62 5.38
CA SER A 149 -4.28 5.52 4.75
C SER A 149 -4.12 5.52 3.23
N VAL A 150 -4.20 6.70 2.60
CA VAL A 150 -4.01 6.84 1.15
C VAL A 150 -2.58 6.47 0.75
N GLY A 151 -1.58 6.93 1.50
CA GLY A 151 -0.18 6.63 1.24
C GLY A 151 0.13 5.14 1.34
N SER A 152 -0.25 4.53 2.46
CA SER A 152 -0.04 3.08 2.70
C SER A 152 -0.81 2.23 1.69
N GLY A 153 -2.04 2.64 1.32
CA GLY A 153 -2.84 1.99 0.29
C GLY A 153 -2.24 2.04 -1.11
N GLY A 154 -1.43 3.06 -1.43
CA GLY A 154 -0.71 3.13 -2.70
C GLY A 154 0.60 2.33 -2.70
N VAL A 155 1.38 2.41 -1.61
CA VAL A 155 2.71 1.80 -1.56
C VAL A 155 2.63 0.28 -1.34
N THR A 156 1.86 -0.17 -0.35
CA THR A 156 1.81 -1.57 0.09
C THR A 156 1.47 -2.58 -1.01
N PRO A 157 0.42 -2.39 -1.83
CA PRO A 157 0.09 -3.37 -2.86
C PRO A 157 1.07 -3.36 -4.04
N CYS A 158 1.83 -2.29 -4.22
CA CYS A 158 2.69 -2.11 -5.39
C CYS A 158 4.16 -2.41 -5.13
N SER A 159 4.65 -2.32 -3.88
CA SER A 159 6.07 -2.45 -3.53
C SER A 159 6.65 -3.81 -3.88
N ILE A 160 6.03 -4.90 -3.42
CA ILE A 160 6.46 -6.28 -3.71
C ILE A 160 6.42 -6.56 -5.22
N PRO A 161 5.30 -6.34 -5.95
CA PRO A 161 5.28 -6.57 -7.39
C PRO A 161 6.32 -5.73 -8.13
N PHE A 162 6.53 -4.47 -7.72
CA PHE A 162 7.55 -3.61 -8.33
C PHE A 162 8.99 -4.10 -8.09
N GLY A 163 9.26 -4.69 -6.93
CA GLY A 163 10.54 -5.34 -6.64
C GLY A 163 10.75 -6.62 -7.45
N VAL A 164 9.70 -7.44 -7.59
CA VAL A 164 9.72 -8.66 -8.41
C VAL A 164 9.93 -8.33 -9.90
N ASP A 165 9.31 -7.25 -10.39
CA ASP A 165 9.46 -6.76 -11.77
C ASP A 165 10.92 -6.42 -12.16
N GLN A 166 11.82 -6.30 -11.17
CA GLN A 166 13.23 -6.04 -11.44
C GLN A 166 14.00 -7.29 -11.87
N PHE A 167 13.41 -8.48 -11.75
CA PHE A 167 14.01 -9.77 -12.11
C PHE A 167 13.29 -10.39 -13.30
N ASP A 168 14.03 -11.13 -14.14
CA ASP A 168 13.46 -11.82 -15.30
C ASP A 168 12.97 -13.24 -14.93
N PRO A 169 11.64 -13.50 -14.90
CA PRO A 169 11.09 -14.80 -14.52
C PRO A 169 11.34 -15.90 -15.57
N THR A 170 11.77 -15.56 -16.79
CA THR A 170 12.06 -16.53 -17.85
C THR A 170 13.41 -17.20 -17.67
N SER A 171 14.32 -16.57 -16.93
CA SER A 171 15.66 -17.08 -16.63
C SER A 171 15.73 -17.81 -15.29
N ASP A 172 16.55 -18.87 -15.20
CA ASP A 172 16.77 -19.59 -13.94
C ASP A 172 17.43 -18.71 -12.88
N GLU A 173 18.32 -17.80 -13.29
CA GLU A 173 18.95 -16.82 -12.39
C GLU A 173 17.94 -15.83 -11.82
N GLY A 174 17.02 -15.32 -12.65
CA GLY A 174 15.99 -14.39 -12.21
C GLY A 174 14.96 -15.04 -11.27
N ARG A 175 14.57 -16.30 -11.51
CA ARG A 175 13.70 -17.06 -10.58
C ARG A 175 14.35 -17.24 -9.21
N LYS A 176 15.65 -17.60 -9.18
CA LYS A 176 16.41 -17.66 -7.92
C LYS A 176 16.50 -16.29 -7.25
N GLY A 177 16.67 -15.23 -8.03
CA GLY A 177 16.63 -13.84 -7.57
C GLY A 177 15.31 -13.47 -6.89
N ILE A 178 14.17 -13.83 -7.49
CA ILE A 178 12.83 -13.60 -6.93
C ILE A 178 12.64 -14.36 -5.60
N ASN A 179 13.07 -15.62 -5.52
CA ASN A 179 12.96 -16.38 -4.26
C ASN A 179 13.83 -15.74 -3.16
N SER A 180 15.06 -15.32 -3.49
CA SER A 180 15.93 -14.63 -2.55
C SER A 180 15.38 -13.25 -2.17
N PHE A 181 14.73 -12.55 -3.10
CA PHE A 181 14.02 -11.30 -2.84
C PHE A 181 12.99 -11.47 -1.73
N PHE A 182 12.11 -12.48 -1.84
CA PHE A 182 11.10 -12.73 -0.82
C PHE A 182 11.74 -13.06 0.55
N ASN A 183 12.79 -13.89 0.57
CA ASN A 183 13.50 -14.22 1.81
C ASN A 183 14.08 -12.97 2.48
N TRP A 184 14.77 -12.11 1.73
CA TRP A 184 15.30 -10.85 2.25
C TRP A 184 14.20 -9.89 2.68
N TYR A 185 13.13 -9.80 1.91
CA TYR A 185 11.98 -8.96 2.21
C TYR A 185 11.36 -9.33 3.56
N TYR A 186 10.98 -10.59 3.76
CA TYR A 186 10.34 -11.05 5.00
C TYR A 186 11.29 -11.01 6.20
N THR A 187 12.58 -11.28 6.00
CA THR A 187 13.59 -11.19 7.06
C THR A 187 13.73 -9.74 7.53
N THR A 188 13.93 -8.81 6.57
CA THR A 188 14.10 -7.39 6.85
C THR A 188 12.85 -6.82 7.52
N PHE A 189 11.67 -7.15 7.00
CA PHE A 189 10.38 -6.76 7.57
C PHE A 189 10.25 -7.19 9.04
N THR A 190 10.57 -8.45 9.35
CA THR A 190 10.48 -8.98 10.73
C THR A 190 11.41 -8.22 11.68
N VAL A 191 12.67 -7.99 11.28
CA VAL A 191 13.66 -7.25 12.09
C VAL A 191 13.19 -5.82 12.34
N ILE A 192 12.67 -5.15 11.31
CA ILE A 192 12.14 -3.79 11.38
C ILE A 192 10.95 -3.69 12.33
N MET A 193 10.01 -4.63 12.24
CA MET A 193 8.83 -4.64 13.10
C MET A 193 9.24 -4.82 14.57
N LEU A 194 10.18 -5.71 14.85
CA LEU A 194 10.74 -5.89 16.20
C LEU A 194 11.41 -4.61 16.71
N PHE A 195 12.25 -3.99 15.88
CA PHE A 195 12.92 -2.74 16.22
C PHE A 195 11.92 -1.60 16.48
N THR A 196 10.90 -1.46 15.63
CA THR A 196 9.91 -0.38 15.76
C THR A 196 9.05 -0.58 17.01
N GLN A 197 8.58 -1.80 17.27
CA GLN A 197 7.77 -2.11 18.45
C GLN A 197 8.53 -2.00 19.78
N THR A 198 9.86 -2.03 19.76
CA THR A 198 10.68 -1.91 20.97
C THR A 198 11.27 -0.51 21.10
N VAL A 199 12.15 -0.11 20.19
CA VAL A 199 12.92 1.14 20.28
C VAL A 199 12.06 2.35 20.00
N VAL A 200 11.26 2.34 18.92
CA VAL A 200 10.47 3.52 18.55
C VAL A 200 9.32 3.73 19.54
N VAL A 201 8.63 2.65 19.94
CA VAL A 201 7.60 2.72 20.99
C VAL A 201 8.19 3.21 22.32
N TYR A 202 9.39 2.77 22.70
CA TYR A 202 10.07 3.28 23.89
C TYR A 202 10.35 4.79 23.81
N ILE A 203 10.85 5.27 22.66
CA ILE A 203 11.07 6.71 22.45
C ILE A 203 9.75 7.48 22.55
N GLN A 204 8.68 6.96 21.95
CA GLN A 204 7.35 7.58 21.95
C GLN A 204 6.76 7.67 23.37
N ASP A 205 6.76 6.57 24.14
CA ASP A 205 6.09 6.52 25.45
C ASP A 205 6.96 7.08 26.60
N SER A 206 8.30 6.93 26.53
CA SER A 206 9.20 7.28 27.64
C SER A 206 10.03 8.54 27.43
N VAL A 207 10.29 8.96 26.19
CA VAL A 207 11.16 10.12 25.90
C VAL A 207 10.34 11.32 25.46
N SER A 208 9.71 11.24 24.28
CA SER A 208 8.89 12.32 23.72
C SER A 208 8.17 11.84 22.46
N TRP A 209 6.88 12.14 22.37
CA TRP A 209 6.06 11.93 21.18
C TRP A 209 6.58 12.72 19.97
N VAL A 210 7.03 13.95 20.19
CA VAL A 210 7.56 14.83 19.13
C VAL A 210 8.76 14.17 18.42
N ILE A 211 9.69 13.61 19.20
CA ILE A 211 10.85 12.91 18.68
C ILE A 211 10.43 11.57 18.05
N GLY A 212 9.52 10.86 18.72
CA GLY A 212 9.00 9.57 18.27
C GLY A 212 8.26 9.61 16.93
N PHE A 213 7.59 10.72 16.61
CA PHE A 213 6.95 10.95 15.31
C PHE A 213 7.84 11.70 14.32
N GLY A 214 8.70 12.60 14.80
CA GLY A 214 9.62 13.36 13.97
C GLY A 214 10.70 12.48 13.33
N MET A 215 11.28 11.53 14.06
CA MET A 215 12.33 10.65 13.54
C MET A 215 11.84 9.80 12.34
N PRO A 216 10.71 9.06 12.41
CA PRO A 216 10.18 8.33 11.25
C PRO A 216 9.83 9.26 10.07
N THR A 217 9.30 10.46 10.35
CA THR A 217 8.96 11.45 9.31
C THR A 217 10.18 11.88 8.50
N LEU A 218 11.30 12.16 9.18
CA LEU A 218 12.57 12.51 8.52
C LEU A 218 13.16 11.33 7.75
N CYS A 219 13.10 10.13 8.33
CA CYS A 219 13.53 8.90 7.65
C CYS A 219 12.73 8.66 6.36
N MET A 220 11.41 8.92 6.37
CA MET A 220 10.59 8.83 5.16
C MET A 220 10.98 9.87 4.11
N LEU A 221 11.29 11.11 4.50
CA LEU A 221 11.75 12.11 3.55
C LEU A 221 13.03 11.64 2.84
N PHE A 222 13.99 11.10 3.60
CA PHE A 222 15.22 10.53 3.05
C PHE A 222 14.95 9.32 2.14
N SER A 223 14.01 8.46 2.56
CA SER A 223 13.54 7.32 1.79
C SER A 223 13.01 7.70 0.41
N ILE A 224 12.17 8.73 0.34
CA ILE A 224 11.63 9.26 -0.92
C ILE A 224 12.77 9.71 -1.83
N ILE A 225 13.75 10.44 -1.30
CA ILE A 225 14.91 10.91 -2.06
C ILE A 225 15.68 9.72 -2.64
N LEU A 226 15.98 8.71 -1.83
CA LEU A 226 16.66 7.48 -2.28
C LEU A 226 15.85 6.74 -3.35
N PHE A 227 14.53 6.63 -3.17
CA PHE A 227 13.65 5.99 -4.14
C PHE A 227 13.73 6.68 -5.50
N PHE A 228 13.74 8.03 -5.53
CA PHE A 228 13.86 8.80 -6.77
C PHE A 228 15.25 8.74 -7.40
N ILE A 229 16.33 8.63 -6.61
CA ILE A 229 17.70 8.43 -7.15
C ILE A 229 17.77 7.13 -7.96
N GLY A 230 17.08 6.08 -7.52
CA GLY A 230 17.01 4.78 -8.23
C GLY A 230 16.22 4.78 -9.54
N THR A 231 15.51 5.86 -9.90
CA THR A 231 14.61 5.91 -11.08
C THR A 231 15.26 5.49 -12.40
N LYS A 232 16.54 5.82 -12.60
CA LYS A 232 17.28 5.46 -13.83
C LYS A 232 17.60 3.97 -13.93
N ILE A 233 17.57 3.26 -12.79
CA ILE A 233 17.91 1.83 -12.67
C ILE A 233 16.65 0.96 -12.79
N TYR A 234 15.49 1.49 -12.38
CA TYR A 234 14.25 0.70 -12.33
C TYR A 234 13.69 0.31 -13.70
N VAL A 235 13.24 -0.94 -13.76
CA VAL A 235 12.37 -1.44 -14.83
C VAL A 235 10.94 -1.04 -14.51
N HIS A 236 10.29 -0.44 -15.51
CA HIS A 236 8.90 0.02 -15.40
C HIS A 236 8.02 -0.87 -16.29
N VAL A 237 7.16 -1.67 -15.65
CA VAL A 237 6.17 -2.51 -16.33
C VAL A 237 4.94 -1.65 -16.66
N LYS A 238 4.38 -1.85 -17.86
CA LYS A 238 3.17 -1.13 -18.28
C LYS A 238 1.94 -1.71 -17.56
N PRO A 239 0.91 -0.90 -17.26
CA PRO A 239 -0.33 -1.40 -16.70
C PRO A 239 -1.04 -2.34 -17.69
N GLU A 240 -1.43 -3.54 -17.26
CA GLU A 240 -2.12 -4.56 -18.09
C GLU A 240 -3.60 -4.71 -17.75
N GLY A 241 -4.13 -3.86 -16.85
CA GLY A 241 -5.50 -3.92 -16.34
C GLY A 241 -5.61 -4.70 -15.03
N SER A 242 -6.63 -4.38 -14.23
CA SER A 242 -6.89 -5.07 -12.96
C SER A 242 -7.86 -6.26 -13.14
N PRO A 243 -7.60 -7.43 -12.51
CA PRO A 243 -8.56 -8.54 -12.46
C PRO A 243 -9.93 -8.15 -11.91
N LEU A 244 -10.01 -7.12 -11.04
CA LEU A 244 -11.26 -6.60 -10.51
C LEU A 244 -12.19 -6.09 -11.62
N SER A 245 -11.64 -5.48 -12.67
CA SER A 245 -12.43 -5.04 -13.83
C SER A 245 -13.14 -6.24 -14.48
N GLY A 246 -12.46 -7.38 -14.60
CA GLY A 246 -13.05 -8.61 -15.12
C GLY A 246 -14.21 -9.12 -14.24
N ILE A 247 -14.04 -9.10 -12.91
CA ILE A 247 -15.10 -9.50 -11.97
C ILE A 247 -16.32 -8.58 -12.10
N PHE A 248 -16.12 -7.25 -12.14
CA PHE A 248 -17.22 -6.30 -12.31
C PHE A 248 -17.93 -6.45 -13.66
N GLN A 249 -17.18 -6.74 -14.73
CA GLN A 249 -17.77 -7.03 -16.05
C GLN A 249 -18.65 -8.28 -16.00
N VAL A 250 -18.17 -9.38 -15.41
CA VAL A 250 -18.94 -10.63 -15.28
C VAL A 250 -20.20 -10.41 -14.44
N LEU A 251 -20.09 -9.73 -13.28
CA LEU A 251 -21.24 -9.42 -12.44
C LEU A 251 -22.26 -8.51 -13.15
N SER A 252 -21.79 -7.49 -13.87
CA SER A 252 -22.65 -6.59 -14.63
C SER A 252 -23.39 -7.33 -15.75
N VAL A 253 -22.68 -8.18 -16.50
CA VAL A 253 -23.27 -8.99 -17.58
C VAL A 253 -24.25 -10.02 -17.01
N ALA A 254 -23.91 -10.70 -15.92
CA ALA A 254 -24.79 -11.67 -15.27
C ALA A 254 -26.07 -11.01 -14.74
N TYR A 255 -25.95 -9.83 -14.10
CA TYR A 255 -27.10 -9.06 -13.63
C TYR A 255 -28.00 -8.62 -14.79
N LYS A 256 -27.42 -8.04 -15.84
CA LYS A 256 -28.18 -7.60 -17.03
C LYS A 256 -28.85 -8.76 -17.77
N LYS A 257 -28.25 -9.96 -17.75
CA LYS A 257 -28.78 -11.15 -18.44
C LYS A 257 -29.59 -12.09 -17.55
N ARG A 258 -29.90 -11.71 -16.30
CA ARG A 258 -30.64 -12.54 -15.33
C ARG A 258 -32.05 -12.94 -15.79
N GLY A 259 -32.68 -12.14 -16.65
CA GLY A 259 -34.03 -12.38 -17.17
C GLY A 259 -34.11 -13.14 -18.49
N ILE A 260 -32.97 -13.54 -19.07
CA ILE A 260 -32.97 -14.24 -20.36
C ILE A 260 -33.32 -15.70 -20.11
N LYS A 261 -34.47 -16.14 -20.64
CA LYS A 261 -34.77 -17.57 -20.77
C LYS A 261 -33.75 -18.16 -21.75
N LEU A 262 -32.86 -19.01 -21.24
CA LEU A 262 -31.99 -19.82 -22.09
C LEU A 262 -32.89 -20.71 -22.96
N LEU A 263 -33.02 -20.36 -24.24
CA LEU A 263 -33.57 -21.28 -25.23
C LEU A 263 -32.67 -22.53 -25.25
N PRO A 264 -33.22 -23.74 -25.40
CA PRO A 264 -32.42 -24.95 -25.50
C PRO A 264 -31.61 -24.89 -26.80
N VAL A 265 -30.39 -24.38 -26.72
CA VAL A 265 -29.45 -24.45 -27.83
C VAL A 265 -28.98 -25.90 -27.92
N ALA A 266 -29.28 -26.55 -29.03
CA ALA A 266 -28.75 -27.87 -29.36
C ALA A 266 -27.22 -27.80 -29.28
N TYR A 267 -26.65 -28.56 -28.35
CA TYR A 267 -25.22 -28.71 -28.17
C TYR A 267 -24.61 -29.31 -29.44
N ASN A 268 -23.85 -28.53 -30.21
CA ASN A 268 -22.79 -29.10 -31.02
C ASN A 268 -21.46 -28.83 -30.31
N LYS A 269 -20.89 -29.87 -29.73
CA LYS A 269 -19.61 -29.81 -29.00
C LYS A 269 -18.49 -29.55 -30.01
N SER A 270 -18.20 -28.29 -30.30
CA SER A 270 -16.94 -27.89 -30.92
C SER A 270 -16.13 -27.12 -29.88
N CYS A 271 -15.23 -27.84 -29.23
CA CYS A 271 -14.26 -27.30 -28.27
C CYS A 271 -13.18 -26.57 -29.08
N VAL A 272 -13.19 -25.24 -29.07
CA VAL A 272 -12.07 -24.44 -29.59
C VAL A 272 -11.17 -24.11 -28.41
N ILE A 273 -10.03 -24.80 -28.33
CA ILE A 273 -8.99 -24.57 -27.34
C ILE A 273 -8.30 -23.26 -27.71
N ILE A 274 -8.55 -22.19 -26.95
CA ILE A 274 -7.77 -20.96 -27.04
C ILE A 274 -6.86 -20.92 -25.81
N THR A 275 -5.58 -21.17 -26.05
CA THR A 275 -4.41 -21.14 -25.15
C THR A 275 -4.08 -22.40 -24.36
N GLN A 276 -2.77 -22.71 -24.38
CA GLN A 276 -2.10 -23.88 -23.83
C GLN A 276 -1.71 -23.60 -22.38
N ASP A 277 -2.68 -23.29 -21.52
CA ASP A 277 -2.53 -23.28 -20.07
C ASP A 277 -3.81 -23.82 -19.43
N LEU A 278 -3.65 -24.88 -18.65
CA LEU A 278 -4.64 -25.94 -18.46
C LEU A 278 -5.81 -25.61 -17.49
N LEU A 279 -6.12 -24.33 -17.22
CA LEU A 279 -7.00 -23.99 -16.08
C LEU A 279 -7.98 -22.83 -16.27
N SER A 280 -8.26 -22.40 -17.51
CA SER A 280 -9.33 -21.40 -17.71
C SER A 280 -10.10 -21.64 -19.00
N CYS A 281 -11.18 -22.41 -18.90
CA CYS A 281 -12.13 -22.59 -20.00
C CYS A 281 -13.11 -21.41 -20.01
N VAL A 282 -12.80 -20.36 -20.78
CA VAL A 282 -13.73 -19.25 -21.04
C VAL A 282 -14.58 -19.63 -22.25
N ILE A 283 -15.85 -19.98 -22.02
CA ILE A 283 -16.81 -20.28 -23.09
C ILE A 283 -17.27 -18.94 -23.70
N ILE A 284 -16.77 -18.59 -24.88
CA ILE A 284 -17.31 -17.47 -25.68
C ILE A 284 -18.29 -18.05 -26.71
N THR A 285 -19.58 -17.75 -26.55
CA THR A 285 -20.64 -18.12 -27.48
C THR A 285 -20.69 -17.15 -28.66
N TYR A 286 -20.42 -17.64 -29.88
CA TYR A 286 -20.73 -16.90 -31.11
C TYR A 286 -22.18 -17.16 -31.53
N LYS A 287 -22.88 -16.09 -31.89
CA LYS A 287 -24.18 -16.14 -32.58
C LYS A 287 -23.88 -16.36 -34.07
N ASN A 288 -24.15 -17.55 -34.61
CA ASN A 288 -24.27 -17.70 -36.06
C ASN A 288 -25.65 -17.17 -36.47
N GLU A 289 -25.68 -16.07 -37.19
CA GLU A 289 -26.86 -15.69 -37.97
C GLU A 289 -26.80 -16.47 -39.30
N MET A 290 -27.74 -17.40 -39.48
CA MET A 290 -28.21 -17.85 -40.79
C MET A 290 -29.70 -17.54 -40.88
#